data_AF-A0A2E5ALV4-F1
#
_entry.id   AF-A0A2E5ALV4-F1
#
_cell.length_a   1.000
_cell.length_b   1.000
_cell.length_c   1.000
_cell.angle_alpha   90.00
_cell.angle_beta   90.00
_cell.angle_gamma   90.00
#
_symmetry.space_group_name_H-M   'P 1'
#
loop_
_entity.id
_entity.type
_entity.pdbx_description
1 polymer ?
#
loop_
_entity_poly.entity_id
_entity_poly.type
_entity_poly.pdbx_seq_one_letter_code
_entity_poly.pdbx_strand_id
1 'polypeptide(L)'
;MESSDVSKVAVNFEAVKTSMSQSKQGTILRLALHPNEVPPSLHTDWVGSRYMVAMVKLGDDEQPVMSDQQREVEKMVASAGMLCRNDEFAEFLHQRGYMADNDYIDSSFGEREQVVTKTLRSVLGVSSRSELKNNSEAREIFKGLTEEFTRWKQGYEK
;
A
#
# COMPACT_ATOMS: atom_id res chain seq x y z
N MET A 1 -14.32 5.84 8.16
CA MET A 1 -14.66 7.09 7.46
C MET A 1 -14.79 6.75 5.99
N GLU A 2 -16.02 6.70 5.48
CA GLU A 2 -16.28 6.36 4.08
C GLU A 2 -15.62 7.37 3.14
N SER A 3 -14.87 6.86 2.16
CA SER A 3 -14.16 7.62 1.12
C SER A 3 -15.10 8.17 0.03
N SER A 4 -16.41 8.19 0.24
CA SER A 4 -17.41 8.32 -0.83
C SER A 4 -17.85 9.75 -1.16
N ASP A 5 -17.47 10.76 -0.37
CA ASP A 5 -17.84 12.16 -0.63
C ASP A 5 -16.69 13.06 -1.10
N VAL A 6 -15.45 12.80 -0.67
CA VAL A 6 -14.32 13.70 -0.95
C VAL A 6 -14.07 13.84 -2.46
N SER A 7 -14.17 12.76 -3.23
CA SER A 7 -13.95 12.78 -4.68
C SER A 7 -15.01 13.57 -5.45
N LYS A 8 -16.25 13.68 -4.92
CA LYS A 8 -17.35 14.40 -5.58
C LYS A 8 -17.24 15.90 -5.46
N VAL A 9 -16.62 16.38 -4.37
CA VAL A 9 -16.35 17.80 -4.12
C VAL A 9 -14.88 18.17 -4.32
N ALA A 10 -14.04 17.21 -4.75
CA ALA A 10 -12.64 17.47 -5.04
C ALA A 10 -12.51 18.37 -6.26
N VAL A 11 -11.66 19.39 -6.10
CA VAL A 11 -11.27 20.26 -7.18
C VAL A 11 -9.92 19.79 -7.69
N ASN A 12 -9.87 19.42 -8.98
CA ASN A 12 -8.65 18.98 -9.65
C ASN A 12 -8.06 20.14 -10.43
N PHE A 13 -6.75 20.35 -10.30
CA PHE A 13 -5.99 21.33 -11.08
C PHE A 13 -4.57 20.80 -11.27
N GLU A 14 -3.91 21.19 -12.35
CA GLU A 14 -2.49 20.94 -12.51
C GLU A 14 -1.67 22.08 -11.90
N ALA A 15 -0.52 21.75 -11.32
CA ALA A 15 0.38 22.76 -10.81
C ALA A 15 1.85 22.34 -10.90
N VAL A 16 2.68 23.34 -11.17
CA VAL A 16 4.14 23.18 -11.20
C VAL A 16 4.71 23.47 -9.83
N LYS A 17 5.48 22.52 -9.28
CA LYS A 17 6.26 22.76 -8.06
C LYS A 17 7.35 23.80 -8.34
N THR A 18 7.27 24.97 -7.70
CA THR A 18 8.24 26.06 -7.89
C THR A 18 9.30 26.10 -6.80
N SER A 19 8.95 25.85 -5.54
CA SER A 19 9.90 25.80 -4.44
C SER A 19 9.39 24.97 -3.26
N MET A 20 10.31 24.53 -2.41
CA MET A 20 10.02 23.85 -1.16
C MET A 20 10.99 24.35 -0.10
N SER A 21 10.49 24.71 1.08
CA SER A 21 11.29 25.21 2.19
C SER A 21 10.84 24.58 3.50
N GLN A 22 11.75 24.45 4.46
CA GLN A 22 11.45 23.91 5.79
C GLN A 22 11.63 25.02 6.83
N SER A 23 10.73 25.05 7.80
CA SER A 23 10.71 26.02 8.89
C SER A 23 10.34 25.33 10.21
N LYS A 24 10.42 26.07 11.32
CA LYS A 24 9.95 25.56 12.63
C LYS A 24 8.46 25.21 12.63
N GLN A 25 7.69 25.78 11.71
CA GLN A 25 6.25 25.57 11.52
C GLN A 25 5.93 24.40 10.59
N GLY A 26 6.96 23.75 10.01
CA GLY A 26 6.82 22.62 9.09
C GLY A 26 7.36 22.91 7.69
N THR A 27 6.97 22.07 6.74
CA THR A 27 7.38 22.12 5.33
C THR A 27 6.39 22.96 4.52
N ILE A 28 6.88 23.96 3.80
CA ILE A 28 6.10 24.80 2.89
C ILE A 28 6.40 24.35 1.46
N LEU A 29 5.37 23.89 0.76
CA LEU A 29 5.38 23.59 -0.67
C LEU A 29 4.72 24.75 -1.43
N ARG A 30 5.43 25.34 -2.41
CA ARG A 30 4.85 26.34 -3.32
C ARG A 30 4.58 25.72 -4.68
N LEU A 31 3.36 25.90 -5.14
CA LEU A 31 2.85 25.43 -6.43
C LEU A 31 2.44 26.65 -7.27
N ALA A 32 2.75 26.63 -8.55
CA ALA A 32 2.25 27.57 -9.53
C ALA A 32 1.15 26.88 -10.35
N LEU A 33 -0.06 27.42 -10.27
CA LEU A 33 -1.18 26.99 -11.09
C LEU A 33 -1.18 27.82 -12.38
N HIS A 34 -1.55 27.20 -13.49
CA HIS A 34 -1.81 27.95 -14.71
C HIS A 34 -3.02 28.89 -14.49
N PRO A 35 -3.00 30.15 -14.96
CA PRO A 35 -4.07 31.12 -14.68
C PRO A 35 -5.48 30.63 -15.07
N ASN A 36 -5.58 29.82 -16.11
CA ASN A 36 -6.86 29.27 -16.59
C ASN A 36 -7.34 28.05 -15.79
N GLU A 37 -6.50 27.49 -14.93
CA GLU A 37 -6.80 26.28 -14.14
C GLU A 37 -6.96 26.58 -12.65
N VAL A 38 -6.87 27.85 -12.25
CA VAL A 38 -7.08 28.24 -10.86
C VAL A 38 -8.57 28.07 -10.53
N PRO A 39 -8.92 27.20 -9.57
CA PRO A 39 -10.30 27.04 -9.18
C PRO A 39 -10.85 28.33 -8.55
N PRO A 40 -12.06 28.78 -8.93
CA PRO A 40 -12.65 30.00 -8.38
C PRO A 40 -12.76 30.00 -6.85
N SER A 41 -12.98 28.83 -6.24
CA SER A 41 -13.07 28.69 -4.78
C SER A 41 -11.79 29.12 -4.07
N LEU A 42 -10.60 28.91 -4.65
CA LEU A 42 -9.34 29.34 -4.05
C LEU A 42 -9.24 30.87 -3.90
N HIS A 43 -9.95 31.63 -4.75
CA HIS A 43 -9.99 33.08 -4.65
C HIS A 43 -10.98 33.60 -3.60
N THR A 44 -12.02 32.83 -3.32
CA THR A 44 -13.13 33.24 -2.44
C THR A 44 -13.03 32.67 -1.02
N ASP A 45 -12.31 31.56 -0.87
CA ASP A 45 -12.12 30.92 0.43
C ASP A 45 -11.26 31.81 1.34
N TRP A 46 -11.54 31.76 2.64
CA TRP A 46 -10.87 32.62 3.61
C TRP A 46 -9.40 32.23 3.77
N VAL A 47 -8.53 33.20 3.99
CA VAL A 47 -7.12 32.96 4.30
C VAL A 47 -7.02 32.07 5.54
N GLY A 48 -6.28 30.96 5.41
CA GLY A 48 -6.14 29.95 6.47
C GLY A 48 -7.06 28.74 6.34
N SER A 49 -7.92 28.69 5.31
CA SER A 49 -8.72 27.50 4.99
C SER A 49 -7.84 26.27 4.75
N ARG A 50 -8.30 25.10 5.20
CA ARG A 50 -7.57 23.82 5.10
C ARG A 50 -8.09 23.01 3.93
N TYR A 51 -7.19 22.55 3.07
CA TYR A 51 -7.50 21.66 1.96
C TYR A 51 -6.95 20.26 2.24
N MET A 52 -7.73 19.23 1.90
CA MET A 52 -7.20 17.89 1.75
C MET A 52 -6.62 17.77 0.34
N VAL A 53 -5.33 17.42 0.24
CA VAL A 53 -4.61 17.38 -1.04
C VAL A 53 -4.23 15.94 -1.36
N ALA A 54 -4.70 15.45 -2.50
CA ALA A 54 -4.15 14.28 -3.17
C ALA A 54 -3.27 14.77 -4.32
N MET A 55 -1.95 14.53 -4.24
CA MET A 55 -1.00 14.99 -5.25
C MET A 55 -0.31 13.79 -5.90
N VAL A 56 -0.28 13.79 -7.23
CA VAL A 56 0.40 12.78 -8.05
C VAL A 56 1.41 13.51 -8.92
N LYS A 57 2.63 12.97 -9.02
CA LYS A 57 3.62 13.46 -9.98
C LYS A 57 3.25 12.95 -11.37
N LEU A 58 3.21 13.81 -12.37
CA LEU A 58 3.07 13.41 -13.77
C LEU A 58 4.44 13.25 -14.43
N GLY A 59 4.52 12.31 -15.36
CA GLY A 59 5.69 12.06 -16.21
C GLY A 59 5.59 12.84 -17.52
N ASP A 60 6.62 12.71 -18.36
CA ASP A 60 6.64 13.36 -19.69
C ASP A 60 5.56 12.82 -20.63
N ASP A 61 4.99 11.66 -20.33
CA ASP A 61 3.87 11.01 -21.02
C ASP A 61 2.50 11.37 -20.41
N GLU A 62 2.48 12.37 -19.51
CA GLU A 62 1.31 12.80 -18.73
C GLU A 62 0.67 11.67 -17.90
N GLN A 63 1.39 10.57 -17.66
CA GLN A 63 0.93 9.51 -16.78
C GLN A 63 1.42 9.73 -15.35
N PRO A 64 0.65 9.26 -14.34
CA PRO A 64 1.11 9.17 -12.96
C PRO A 64 2.45 8.46 -12.83
N VAL A 65 3.47 9.18 -12.41
CA VAL A 65 4.74 8.58 -11.97
C VAL A 65 4.53 8.02 -10.58
N MET A 66 4.33 6.71 -10.52
CA MET A 66 4.43 5.98 -9.26
C MET A 66 5.88 6.06 -8.77
N SER A 67 6.07 6.46 -7.52
CA SER A 67 7.39 6.36 -6.90
C SER A 67 7.86 4.90 -6.86
N ASP A 68 9.17 4.66 -6.90
CA ASP A 68 9.73 3.31 -6.77
C ASP A 68 9.23 2.61 -5.50
N GLN A 69 9.13 3.37 -4.40
CA GLN A 69 8.57 2.90 -3.15
C GLN A 69 7.10 2.44 -3.29
N GLN A 70 6.25 3.21 -3.97
CA GLN A 70 4.86 2.80 -4.21
C GLN A 70 4.79 1.55 -5.08
N ARG A 71 5.64 1.46 -6.11
CA ARG A 71 5.72 0.27 -6.97
C ARG A 71 6.15 -0.98 -6.22
N GLU A 72 7.14 -0.87 -5.32
CA GLU A 72 7.55 -1.97 -4.45
C GLU A 72 6.44 -2.41 -3.51
N VAL A 73 5.73 -1.44 -2.93
CA VAL A 73 4.60 -1.71 -2.03
C VAL A 73 3.46 -2.43 -2.76
N GLU A 74 3.14 -2.03 -4.00
CA GLU A 74 2.14 -2.74 -4.80
C GLU A 74 2.58 -4.15 -5.18
N LYS A 75 3.86 -4.33 -5.52
CA LYS A 75 4.43 -5.67 -5.74
C LYS A 75 4.32 -6.54 -4.49
N MET A 76 4.55 -5.98 -3.30
CA MET A 76 4.37 -6.73 -2.04
C MET A 76 2.91 -7.14 -1.82
N VAL A 77 1.96 -6.24 -2.04
CA VAL A 77 0.52 -6.56 -1.92
C VAL A 77 0.12 -7.66 -2.92
N ALA A 78 0.57 -7.55 -4.16
CA ALA A 78 0.32 -8.57 -5.19
C ALA A 78 0.98 -9.91 -4.84
N SER A 79 2.23 -9.88 -4.37
CA SER A 79 2.98 -11.07 -3.91
C SER A 79 2.29 -11.75 -2.75
N ALA A 80 1.84 -11.01 -1.74
CA ALA A 80 1.05 -11.54 -0.62
C ALA A 80 -0.21 -12.26 -1.12
N GLY A 81 -0.87 -11.68 -2.13
CA GLY A 81 -2.00 -12.30 -2.83
C GLY A 81 -1.64 -13.64 -3.47
N MET A 82 -0.54 -13.68 -4.24
CA MET A 82 -0.09 -14.88 -4.94
C MET A 82 0.37 -15.99 -3.99
N LEU A 83 1.12 -15.65 -2.94
CA LEU A 83 1.60 -16.61 -1.95
C LEU A 83 0.44 -17.29 -1.21
N CYS A 84 -0.68 -16.60 -0.97
CA CYS A 84 -1.84 -17.21 -0.32
C CYS A 84 -2.47 -18.35 -1.13
N ARG A 85 -2.18 -18.45 -2.43
CA ARG A 85 -2.64 -19.53 -3.31
C ARG A 85 -1.56 -20.58 -3.56
N ASN A 86 -0.38 -20.45 -2.95
CA ASN A 86 0.74 -21.36 -3.14
C ASN A 86 0.73 -22.46 -2.08
N ASP A 87 0.78 -23.71 -2.53
CA ASP A 87 0.72 -24.92 -1.70
C ASP A 87 1.97 -25.07 -0.83
N GLU A 88 3.14 -24.81 -1.40
CA GLU A 88 4.43 -24.81 -0.68
C GLU A 88 4.44 -23.74 0.41
N PHE A 89 3.76 -22.61 0.18
CA PHE A 89 3.66 -21.56 1.18
C PHE A 89 2.75 -21.95 2.35
N ALA A 90 1.65 -22.64 2.08
CA ALA A 90 0.79 -23.19 3.13
C ALA A 90 1.54 -24.23 3.99
N GLU A 91 2.30 -25.11 3.33
CA GLU A 91 3.16 -26.09 4.01
C GLU A 91 4.26 -25.41 4.85
N PHE A 92 4.93 -24.40 4.29
CA PHE A 92 5.92 -23.61 5.03
C PHE A 92 5.33 -22.97 6.29
N LEU A 93 4.14 -22.35 6.18
CA LEU A 93 3.48 -21.74 7.33
C LEU A 93 3.14 -22.77 8.41
N HIS A 94 2.73 -23.97 8.02
CA HIS A 94 2.45 -25.06 8.93
C HIS A 94 3.72 -25.59 9.62
N GLN A 95 4.76 -25.92 8.85
CA GLN A 95 6.02 -26.45 9.38
C GLN A 95 6.74 -25.48 10.32
N ARG A 96 6.62 -24.16 10.08
CA ARG A 96 7.20 -23.12 10.95
C ARG A 96 6.32 -22.77 12.15
N GLY A 97 5.14 -23.36 12.27
CA GLY A 97 4.21 -23.13 13.39
C GLY A 97 3.45 -21.81 13.30
N TYR A 98 3.42 -21.16 12.13
CA TYR A 98 2.56 -20.00 11.88
C TYR A 98 1.09 -20.41 11.65
N MET A 99 0.87 -21.61 11.11
CA MET A 99 -0.45 -22.19 10.85
C MET A 99 -0.68 -23.41 11.75
N ALA A 100 -1.87 -23.51 12.35
CA ALA A 100 -2.25 -24.67 13.16
C ALA A 100 -2.58 -25.90 12.30
N ASP A 101 -2.47 -27.10 12.87
CA ASP A 101 -2.77 -28.36 12.16
C ASP A 101 -4.17 -28.38 11.53
N ASN A 102 -5.18 -27.91 12.27
CA ASN A 102 -6.56 -27.85 11.77
C ASN A 102 -6.68 -26.90 10.57
N ASP A 103 -6.07 -25.70 10.66
CA ASP A 103 -6.07 -24.73 9.56
C ASP A 103 -5.32 -25.30 8.33
N TYR A 104 -4.24 -26.06 8.52
CA TYR A 104 -3.51 -26.71 7.42
C TYR A 104 -4.35 -27.80 6.74
N ILE A 105 -5.06 -28.62 7.52
CA ILE A 105 -6.00 -29.62 7.02
C ILE A 105 -7.10 -28.92 6.21
N ASP A 106 -7.76 -27.90 6.76
CA ASP A 106 -8.83 -27.15 6.09
C ASP A 106 -8.33 -26.50 4.78
N SER A 107 -7.10 -25.98 4.78
CA SER A 107 -6.47 -25.42 3.59
C SER A 107 -6.29 -26.45 2.46
N SER A 108 -6.23 -27.74 2.78
CA SER A 108 -6.05 -28.82 1.81
C SER A 108 -7.35 -29.28 1.13
N PHE A 109 -8.51 -28.95 1.70
CA PHE A 109 -9.83 -29.42 1.23
C PHE A 109 -10.67 -28.38 0.46
N GLY A 110 -10.07 -27.26 0.04
CA GLY A 110 -10.67 -26.31 -0.90
C GLY A 110 -10.74 -24.86 -0.42
N GLU A 111 -10.45 -24.58 0.85
CA GLU A 111 -10.46 -23.22 1.41
C GLU A 111 -9.05 -22.61 1.56
N ARG A 112 -8.07 -23.12 0.81
CA ARG A 112 -6.64 -22.76 0.90
C ARG A 112 -6.41 -21.26 0.99
N GLU A 113 -6.86 -20.52 -0.03
CA GLU A 113 -6.59 -19.08 -0.10
C GLU A 113 -7.16 -18.35 1.12
N GLN A 114 -8.35 -18.75 1.59
CA GLN A 114 -9.01 -18.09 2.72
C GLN A 114 -8.25 -18.34 4.02
N VAL A 115 -7.89 -19.60 4.28
CA VAL A 115 -7.18 -20.00 5.51
C VAL A 115 -5.76 -19.43 5.53
N VAL A 116 -5.02 -19.51 4.41
CA VAL A 116 -3.67 -18.93 4.30
C VAL A 116 -3.74 -17.42 4.41
N THR A 117 -4.73 -16.75 3.81
CA THR A 117 -4.92 -15.29 3.94
C THR A 117 -5.20 -14.89 5.38
N LYS A 118 -6.04 -15.64 6.10
CA LYS A 118 -6.33 -15.42 7.53
C LYS A 118 -5.06 -15.57 8.37
N THR A 119 -4.29 -16.62 8.12
CA THR A 119 -3.02 -16.88 8.80
C THR A 119 -2.02 -15.75 8.55
N LEU A 120 -1.81 -15.39 7.27
CA LEU A 120 -0.92 -14.31 6.89
C LEU A 120 -1.31 -12.98 7.54
N ARG A 121 -2.60 -12.64 7.55
CA ARG A 121 -3.11 -11.44 8.24
C ARG A 121 -2.81 -11.44 9.74
N SER A 122 -2.94 -12.60 10.39
CA SER A 122 -2.61 -12.76 11.80
C SER A 122 -1.12 -12.56 12.06
N VAL A 123 -0.24 -13.14 11.23
CA VAL A 123 1.22 -12.98 11.33
C VAL A 123 1.64 -11.52 11.12
N LEU A 124 1.03 -10.84 10.14
CA LEU A 124 1.34 -9.46 9.81
C LEU A 124 0.68 -8.42 10.74
N GLY A 125 -0.26 -8.84 11.61
CA GLY A 125 -1.01 -7.94 12.48
C GLY A 125 -1.96 -6.99 11.76
N VAL A 126 -2.53 -7.39 10.61
CA VAL A 126 -3.40 -6.53 9.77
C VAL A 126 -4.78 -7.12 9.53
N SER A 127 -5.78 -6.25 9.33
CA SER A 127 -7.14 -6.68 8.97
C SER A 127 -7.33 -6.89 7.47
N SER A 128 -6.40 -6.41 6.63
CA SER A 128 -6.42 -6.63 5.19
C SER A 128 -5.00 -6.58 4.61
N ARG A 129 -4.74 -7.41 3.59
CA ARG A 129 -3.48 -7.37 2.83
C ARG A 129 -3.25 -6.00 2.17
N SER A 130 -4.32 -5.24 1.88
CA SER A 130 -4.22 -3.87 1.35
C SER A 130 -3.60 -2.88 2.33
N GLU A 131 -3.58 -3.19 3.64
CA GLU A 131 -2.96 -2.32 4.66
C GLU A 131 -1.44 -2.27 4.57
N LEU A 132 -0.80 -3.23 3.88
CA LEU A 132 0.62 -3.15 3.52
C LEU A 132 0.96 -1.85 2.77
N LYS A 133 -0.03 -1.19 2.14
CA LYS A 133 0.16 0.13 1.51
C LYS A 133 0.63 1.19 2.49
N ASN A 134 0.06 1.20 3.69
CA ASN A 134 0.23 2.28 4.66
C ASN A 134 0.88 1.83 5.98
N ASN A 135 1.13 0.53 6.15
CA ASN A 135 1.73 -0.04 7.36
C ASN A 135 3.17 -0.51 7.08
N SER A 136 4.17 0.26 7.53
CA SER A 136 5.59 -0.08 7.34
C SER A 136 6.04 -1.28 8.16
N GLU A 137 5.49 -1.46 9.36
CA GLU A 137 5.84 -2.57 10.25
C GLU A 137 5.39 -3.90 9.63
N ALA A 138 4.14 -3.97 9.16
CA ALA A 138 3.62 -5.15 8.47
C ALA A 138 4.44 -5.47 7.20
N ARG A 139 5.00 -4.48 6.51
CA ARG A 139 5.90 -4.72 5.36
C ARG A 139 7.22 -5.36 5.77
N GLU A 140 7.82 -4.95 6.88
CA GLU A 140 9.07 -5.55 7.35
C GLU A 140 8.86 -6.98 7.82
N ILE A 141 7.75 -7.27 8.53
CA ILE A 141 7.37 -8.64 8.88
C ILE A 141 7.15 -9.48 7.61
N PHE A 142 6.43 -8.94 6.62
CA PHE A 142 6.19 -9.63 5.36
C PHE A 142 7.49 -9.94 4.61
N LYS A 143 8.42 -8.99 4.51
CA LYS A 143 9.74 -9.22 3.91
C LYS A 143 10.47 -10.36 4.61
N GLY A 144 10.56 -10.31 5.94
CA GLY A 144 11.21 -11.36 6.73
C GLY A 144 10.59 -12.74 6.48
N LEU A 145 9.26 -12.82 6.47
CA LEU A 145 8.52 -14.05 6.19
C LEU A 145 8.81 -14.59 4.77
N THR A 146 8.85 -13.71 3.76
CA THR A 146 9.14 -14.11 2.37
C THR A 146 10.59 -14.56 2.16
N GLU A 147 11.54 -13.94 2.87
CA GLU A 147 12.94 -14.38 2.88
C GLU A 147 13.06 -15.75 3.54
N GLU A 148 12.37 -15.97 4.66
CA GLU A 148 12.34 -17.26 5.35
C GLU A 148 11.75 -18.36 4.45
N PHE A 149 10.63 -18.08 3.78
CA PHE A 149 10.02 -18.98 2.81
C PHE A 149 10.97 -19.32 1.65
N THR A 150 11.66 -18.32 1.10
CA THR A 150 12.61 -18.51 0.01
C THR A 150 13.77 -19.42 0.44
N ARG A 151 14.31 -19.22 1.66
CA ARG A 151 15.36 -20.08 2.23
C ARG A 151 14.87 -21.50 2.49
N TRP A 152 13.66 -21.64 3.02
CA TRP A 152 13.03 -22.93 3.25
C TRP A 152 12.86 -23.70 1.93
N LYS A 153 12.35 -23.05 0.87
CA LYS A 153 12.18 -23.66 -0.45
C LYS A 153 13.51 -24.15 -1.06
N GLN A 154 14.58 -23.38 -0.94
CA GLN A 154 15.91 -23.79 -1.42
C GLN A 154 16.49 -24.99 -0.67
N GLY A 155 16.12 -25.17 0.60
CA GLY A 155 16.50 -26.34 1.40
C GLY A 155 15.64 -27.56 1.11
N TYR A 156 14.44 -27.37 0.56
CA TYR A 156 13.50 -28.43 0.19
C TYR A 156 13.81 -29.07 -1.17
N GLU A 157 14.42 -28.33 -2.10
CA GLU A 157 14.80 -28.82 -3.44
C GLU A 157 16.11 -29.64 -3.47
N LYS A 158 16.64 -30.09 -2.32
CA LYS A 158 17.81 -30.97 -2.20
C LYS A 158 17.50 -32.26 -1.47
#